data_AF-A0A7C5LBB7-F1
#
_entry.id   AF-A0A7C5LBB7-F1
#
_cell.length_a   1.000
_cell.length_b   1.000
_cell.length_c   1.000
_cell.angle_alpha   90.00
_cell.angle_beta   90.00
_cell.angle_gamma   90.00
#
_symmetry.space_group_name_H-M   'P 1'
#
loop_
_entity.id
_entity.type
_entity.pdbx_description
1 polymer ?
#
loop_
_entity_poly.entity_id
_entity_poly.type
_entity_poly.pdbx_seq_one_letter_code
_entity_poly.pdbx_strand_id
1 'polypeptide(L)'
;MASKKGMPVRLRNVRKIPLEKVRLIDWLPTRSDMGEIVELAKSIKARRDVDVPIKVRPTADGCYDLVWGRRRLEAAMLAGLNKISAIVEMLSDEEVLLQNAVENMFRKDKNPIEEANLFEIWKAKFGRTYEEIGRLLGVRREYIYNRVQLLSLSPNIIKAIQNGSIDTSKFGLLHARVLLKIRDRAVQERLFRQVVEESLTVRELRRRVEAFTKKSKTNDSNADVFVDLTQPIFDGMPYIPKIFTPPMIKSASNLMLDSVNITNIYMPSHTGTHVDTPKQFFERGKTIEKYDLSRFVGECVIIDVKKQPNEPITPSDITEYEDLVEENSMVFFKTGWGSLFKQPEYNHHPFLSEDVAWWLRDAKVSMVGVDTLTPDMPHPMRKEGFDYPIHKILLSNDILIMENLNLTPLSGVKKVWITAFPIPIVGCEAAPCRVVAWRSPKSSIAQALEIMGQRGFQEVKGIA
;
A
#
# COMPACT_ATOMS: atom_id res chain seq x y z
N MET A 1 -41.27 -5.87 18.92
CA MET A 1 -42.46 -6.27 18.13
C MET A 1 -42.84 -5.11 17.22
N ALA A 2 -42.57 -5.20 15.91
CA ALA A 2 -43.01 -4.22 14.93
C ALA A 2 -43.64 -4.98 13.75
N SER A 3 -44.88 -4.60 13.46
CA SER A 3 -45.88 -5.18 12.57
C SER A 3 -45.38 -5.62 11.18
N LYS A 4 -45.55 -6.91 10.88
CA LYS A 4 -45.68 -7.45 9.51
C LYS A 4 -47.02 -6.97 8.92
N LYS A 5 -47.03 -5.90 8.11
CA LYS A 5 -48.12 -5.63 7.17
C LYS A 5 -47.51 -5.37 5.79
N GLY A 6 -47.59 -6.36 4.91
CA GLY A 6 -47.29 -6.20 3.49
C GLY A 6 -48.24 -5.18 2.87
N MET A 7 -47.72 -4.26 2.07
CA MET A 7 -48.53 -3.33 1.30
C MET A 7 -49.35 -4.11 0.26
N PRO A 8 -50.68 -3.85 0.13
CA PRO A 8 -51.47 -4.43 -0.95
C PRO A 8 -51.13 -3.70 -2.26
N VAL A 9 -50.48 -4.41 -3.19
CA VAL A 9 -50.31 -3.92 -4.56
C VAL A 9 -51.69 -3.83 -5.20
N ARG A 10 -52.20 -2.62 -5.46
CA ARG A 10 -53.41 -2.43 -6.26
C ARG A 10 -53.13 -2.91 -7.69
N LEU A 11 -53.65 -4.07 -8.06
CA LEU A 11 -53.55 -4.65 -9.41
C LEU A 11 -54.39 -3.85 -10.41
N ARG A 12 -53.93 -2.66 -10.81
CA ARG A 12 -54.45 -1.97 -12.00
C ARG A 12 -53.62 -2.43 -13.21
N ASN A 13 -54.27 -2.68 -14.36
CA ASN A 13 -53.65 -2.97 -15.66
C ASN A 13 -52.94 -4.34 -15.85
N VAL A 14 -53.52 -5.44 -15.35
CA VAL A 14 -53.08 -6.79 -15.73
C VAL A 14 -53.59 -7.14 -17.12
N ARG A 15 -52.70 -7.54 -18.04
CA ARG A 15 -53.01 -7.98 -19.41
C ARG A 15 -52.29 -9.29 -19.73
N LYS A 16 -52.91 -10.15 -20.55
CA LYS A 16 -52.24 -11.31 -21.16
C LYS A 16 -51.44 -10.84 -22.38
N ILE A 17 -50.12 -10.90 -22.31
CA ILE A 17 -49.22 -10.47 -23.39
C ILE A 17 -48.51 -11.68 -24.05
N PRO A 18 -48.19 -11.64 -25.35
CA PRO A 18 -47.40 -12.67 -26.00
C PRO A 18 -45.99 -12.76 -25.41
N LEU A 19 -45.53 -13.97 -25.10
CA LEU A 19 -44.21 -14.20 -24.51
C LEU A 19 -43.06 -13.78 -25.44
N GLU A 20 -43.21 -14.02 -26.74
CA GLU A 20 -42.26 -13.64 -27.80
C GLU A 20 -42.02 -12.13 -27.92
N LYS A 21 -42.94 -11.31 -27.39
CA LYS A 21 -42.84 -9.85 -27.41
C LYS A 21 -42.18 -9.28 -26.16
N VAL A 22 -41.86 -10.11 -25.17
CA VAL A 22 -41.18 -9.67 -23.93
C VAL A 22 -39.68 -9.73 -24.13
N ARG A 23 -39.00 -8.61 -23.89
CA ARG A 23 -37.55 -8.44 -24.03
C ARG A 23 -36.91 -8.14 -22.70
N LEU A 24 -35.64 -8.53 -22.55
CA LEU A 24 -34.83 -8.12 -21.43
C LEU A 24 -34.22 -6.75 -21.72
N ILE A 25 -34.12 -5.91 -20.69
CA ILE A 25 -33.41 -4.64 -20.77
C ILE A 25 -31.91 -4.94 -20.65
N ASP A 26 -31.16 -4.54 -21.66
CA ASP A 26 -29.72 -4.80 -21.83
C ASP A 26 -28.85 -4.18 -20.73
N TRP A 27 -29.20 -2.98 -20.25
CA TRP A 27 -28.45 -2.27 -19.21
C TRP A 27 -28.89 -2.61 -17.77
N LEU A 28 -29.91 -3.46 -17.58
CA LEU A 28 -30.27 -3.94 -16.24
C LEU A 28 -29.45 -5.20 -15.87
N PRO A 29 -29.02 -5.35 -14.60
CA PRO A 29 -28.32 -6.54 -14.17
C PRO A 29 -29.21 -7.76 -14.30
N THR A 30 -28.66 -8.84 -14.82
CA THR A 30 -29.37 -10.12 -14.93
C THR A 30 -28.98 -11.03 -13.77
N ARG A 31 -29.98 -11.54 -13.04
CA ARG A 31 -29.77 -12.60 -12.05
C ARG A 31 -29.38 -13.90 -12.77
N SER A 32 -28.28 -14.51 -12.36
CA SER A 32 -27.76 -15.78 -12.91
C SER A 32 -28.46 -16.99 -12.29
N ASP A 33 -28.78 -16.94 -11.00
CA ASP A 33 -29.48 -18.01 -10.29
C ASP A 33 -31.00 -17.97 -10.51
N MET A 34 -31.52 -19.01 -11.15
CA MET A 34 -32.95 -19.16 -11.45
C MET A 34 -33.69 -20.06 -10.44
N GLY A 35 -33.03 -20.54 -9.38
CA GLY A 35 -33.58 -21.48 -8.40
C GLY A 35 -34.17 -22.74 -9.04
N GLU A 36 -35.17 -23.35 -8.39
CA GLU A 36 -35.89 -24.53 -8.90
C GLU A 36 -36.88 -24.16 -10.02
N ILE A 37 -36.35 -23.69 -11.15
CA ILE A 37 -37.14 -23.22 -12.29
C ILE A 37 -38.05 -24.31 -12.89
N VAL A 38 -37.63 -25.58 -12.84
CA VAL A 38 -38.40 -26.72 -13.36
C VAL A 38 -39.66 -26.96 -12.55
N GLU A 39 -39.58 -26.87 -11.22
CA GLU A 39 -40.75 -27.02 -10.35
C GLU A 39 -41.73 -25.85 -10.56
N LEU A 40 -41.19 -24.63 -10.65
CA LEU A 40 -41.99 -23.45 -10.99
C LEU A 40 -42.67 -23.59 -12.37
N ALA A 41 -41.97 -24.13 -13.37
CA ALA A 41 -42.53 -24.38 -14.70
C ALA A 41 -43.66 -25.43 -14.64
N LYS A 42 -43.50 -26.53 -13.87
CA LYS A 42 -44.57 -27.51 -13.65
C LYS A 42 -45.80 -26.85 -13.01
N SER A 43 -45.59 -26.00 -12.01
CA SER A 43 -46.67 -25.26 -11.34
C SER A 43 -47.38 -24.28 -12.29
N ILE A 44 -46.62 -23.49 -13.06
CA ILE A 44 -47.16 -22.57 -14.08
C ILE A 44 -47.91 -23.34 -15.16
N LYS A 45 -47.41 -24.50 -15.59
CA LYS A 45 -48.07 -25.36 -16.58
C LYS A 45 -49.41 -25.88 -16.06
N ALA A 46 -49.46 -26.33 -14.80
CA ALA A 46 -50.68 -26.81 -14.16
C ALA A 46 -51.74 -25.70 -14.06
N ARG A 47 -51.33 -24.47 -13.72
CA ARG A 47 -52.21 -23.31 -13.59
C ARG A 47 -52.48 -22.56 -14.89
N ARG A 48 -51.73 -22.86 -15.96
CA ARG A 48 -51.72 -22.17 -17.25
C ARG A 48 -51.38 -20.67 -17.17
N ASP A 49 -50.83 -20.22 -16.04
CA ASP A 49 -50.39 -18.85 -15.82
C ASP A 49 -49.52 -18.73 -14.56
N VAL A 50 -48.98 -17.53 -14.35
CA VAL A 50 -48.26 -17.16 -13.13
C VAL A 50 -49.21 -16.68 -12.02
N ASP A 51 -48.93 -17.06 -10.77
CA ASP A 51 -49.74 -16.63 -9.61
C ASP A 51 -49.67 -15.11 -9.38
N VAL A 52 -48.49 -14.53 -9.62
CA VAL A 52 -48.26 -13.09 -9.58
C VAL A 52 -47.82 -12.66 -10.98
N PRO A 53 -48.55 -11.73 -11.65
CA PRO A 53 -48.17 -11.22 -12.96
C PRO A 53 -46.73 -10.68 -12.98
N ILE A 54 -46.04 -10.81 -14.11
CA ILE A 54 -44.76 -10.10 -14.33
C ILE A 54 -45.03 -8.60 -14.51
N LYS A 55 -44.03 -7.72 -14.40
CA LYS A 55 -44.20 -6.30 -14.76
C LYS A 55 -43.35 -5.94 -15.96
N VAL A 56 -43.98 -5.24 -16.88
CA VAL A 56 -43.35 -4.83 -18.14
C VAL A 56 -43.65 -3.37 -18.46
N ARG A 57 -42.74 -2.76 -19.21
CA ARG A 57 -42.88 -1.46 -19.82
C ARG A 57 -43.16 -1.62 -21.32
N PRO A 58 -44.25 -1.06 -21.87
CA PRO A 58 -44.48 -1.11 -23.31
C PRO A 58 -43.46 -0.27 -24.06
N THR A 59 -43.03 -0.73 -25.23
CA THR A 59 -42.11 -0.03 -26.13
C THR A 59 -42.83 0.46 -27.40
N ALA A 60 -42.26 1.44 -28.08
CA ALA A 60 -42.87 2.06 -29.26
C ALA A 60 -43.11 1.09 -30.43
N ASP A 61 -42.30 0.04 -30.53
CA ASP A 61 -42.40 -1.02 -31.53
C ASP A 61 -43.38 -2.15 -31.15
N GLY A 62 -44.22 -1.92 -30.14
CA GLY A 62 -45.27 -2.85 -29.72
C GLY A 62 -44.76 -4.08 -28.97
N CYS A 63 -43.52 -4.03 -28.48
CA CYS A 63 -42.92 -5.02 -27.58
C CYS A 63 -43.00 -4.56 -26.12
N TYR A 64 -42.42 -5.36 -25.22
CA TYR A 64 -42.49 -5.16 -23.78
C TYR A 64 -41.13 -5.37 -23.13
N ASP A 65 -40.57 -4.34 -22.52
CA ASP A 65 -39.36 -4.44 -21.70
C ASP A 65 -39.71 -5.02 -20.32
N LEU A 66 -39.03 -6.09 -19.92
CA LEU A 66 -39.24 -6.70 -18.63
C LEU A 66 -38.65 -5.84 -17.50
N VAL A 67 -39.52 -5.36 -16.61
CA VAL A 67 -39.13 -4.58 -15.43
C VAL A 67 -38.75 -5.52 -14.28
N TRP A 68 -39.60 -6.50 -13.97
CA TRP A 68 -39.31 -7.56 -13.01
C TRP A 68 -40.14 -8.82 -13.26
N GLY A 69 -39.70 -9.94 -12.70
CA GLY A 69 -40.35 -11.24 -12.86
C GLY A 69 -39.67 -12.20 -13.85
N ARG A 70 -38.37 -12.03 -14.10
CA ARG A 70 -37.60 -12.85 -15.06
C ARG A 70 -37.73 -14.36 -14.82
N ARG A 71 -37.61 -14.82 -13.57
CA ARG A 71 -37.77 -16.24 -13.22
C ARG A 71 -39.13 -16.80 -13.64
N ARG A 72 -40.18 -15.99 -13.56
CA ARG A 72 -41.54 -16.34 -13.98
C ARG A 72 -41.68 -16.34 -15.51
N LEU A 73 -41.07 -15.38 -16.19
CA LEU A 73 -41.01 -15.33 -17.65
C LEU A 73 -40.39 -16.61 -18.22
N GLU A 74 -39.22 -16.98 -17.70
CA GLU A 74 -38.43 -18.11 -18.18
C GLU A 74 -39.10 -19.46 -17.83
N ALA A 75 -39.69 -19.57 -16.64
CA ALA A 75 -40.48 -20.75 -16.27
C ALA A 75 -41.75 -20.89 -17.13
N ALA A 76 -42.39 -19.79 -17.54
CA ALA A 76 -43.53 -19.82 -18.45
C ALA A 76 -43.13 -20.26 -19.87
N MET A 77 -41.96 -19.84 -20.35
CA MET A 77 -41.39 -20.32 -21.61
C MET A 77 -41.12 -21.83 -21.56
N LEU A 78 -40.47 -22.31 -20.49
CA LEU A 78 -40.23 -23.75 -20.28
C LEU A 78 -41.52 -24.57 -20.15
N ALA A 79 -42.57 -23.97 -19.59
CA ALA A 79 -43.89 -24.58 -19.50
C ALA A 79 -44.65 -24.64 -20.84
N GLY A 80 -44.12 -24.01 -21.90
CA GLY A 80 -44.71 -23.98 -23.24
C GLY A 80 -45.92 -23.05 -23.37
N LEU A 81 -45.99 -21.99 -22.55
CA LEU A 81 -47.04 -20.99 -22.69
C LEU A 81 -46.74 -20.08 -23.89
N ASN A 82 -47.79 -19.58 -24.55
CA ASN A 82 -47.68 -18.55 -25.60
C ASN A 82 -47.94 -17.14 -25.05
N LYS A 83 -48.70 -17.03 -23.94
CA LYS A 83 -49.07 -15.76 -23.31
C LYS A 83 -48.93 -15.86 -21.79
N ILE A 84 -48.51 -14.76 -21.16
CA ILE A 84 -48.31 -14.64 -19.72
C ILE A 84 -49.05 -13.41 -19.18
N SER A 85 -49.59 -13.50 -17.96
CA SER A 85 -50.17 -12.33 -17.30
C SER A 85 -49.09 -11.35 -16.87
N ALA A 86 -49.25 -10.08 -17.26
CA ALA A 86 -48.32 -9.00 -16.99
C ALA A 86 -49.04 -7.71 -16.58
N ILE A 87 -48.47 -6.99 -15.62
CA ILE A 87 -48.80 -5.60 -15.32
C ILE A 87 -48.07 -4.74 -16.35
N VAL A 88 -48.83 -4.04 -17.19
CA VAL A 88 -48.29 -3.17 -18.24
C VAL A 88 -48.36 -1.72 -17.76
N GLU A 89 -47.20 -1.08 -17.62
CA GLU A 89 -47.09 0.28 -17.08
C GLU A 89 -46.03 1.08 -17.84
N MET A 90 -46.37 2.32 -18.20
CA MET A 90 -45.40 3.21 -18.85
C MET A 90 -44.48 3.79 -17.79
N LEU A 91 -43.18 3.53 -17.91
CA LEU A 91 -42.14 3.91 -16.95
C LEU A 91 -40.94 4.54 -17.67
N SER A 92 -40.35 5.56 -17.07
CA SER A 92 -39.02 6.06 -17.44
C SER A 92 -37.92 5.04 -17.08
N ASP A 93 -36.73 5.21 -17.63
CA ASP A 93 -35.58 4.35 -17.30
C ASP A 93 -35.24 4.39 -15.80
N GLU A 94 -35.34 5.55 -15.13
CA GLU A 94 -35.04 5.67 -13.70
C GLU A 94 -36.11 4.99 -12.84
N GLU A 95 -37.39 5.08 -13.22
CA GLU A 95 -38.48 4.36 -12.54
C GLU A 95 -38.40 2.85 -12.73
N VAL A 96 -37.99 2.39 -13.92
CA VAL A 96 -37.71 0.97 -14.17
C VAL A 96 -36.63 0.47 -13.22
N LEU A 97 -35.51 1.21 -13.10
CA LEU A 97 -34.42 0.84 -12.20
C LEU A 97 -34.88 0.83 -10.73
N LEU A 98 -35.64 1.85 -10.31
CA LEU A 98 -36.19 1.96 -8.96
C LEU A 98 -37.10 0.78 -8.61
N GLN A 99 -38.05 0.45 -9.48
CA GLN A 99 -38.98 -0.65 -9.23
C GLN A 99 -38.28 -2.02 -9.24
N ASN A 100 -37.32 -2.20 -10.16
CA ASN A 100 -36.50 -3.42 -10.19
C ASN A 100 -35.68 -3.57 -8.89
N ALA A 101 -35.05 -2.50 -8.43
CA ALA A 101 -34.24 -2.51 -7.23
C ALA A 101 -35.06 -2.73 -5.96
N VAL A 102 -36.19 -2.03 -5.79
CA VAL A 102 -37.09 -2.22 -4.64
C VAL A 102 -37.53 -3.68 -4.56
N GLU A 103 -37.96 -4.26 -5.67
CA GLU A 103 -38.38 -5.66 -5.69
C GLU A 103 -37.25 -6.64 -5.35
N ASN A 104 -36.00 -6.35 -5.74
CA ASN A 104 -34.85 -7.20 -5.43
C ASN A 104 -34.31 -6.98 -3.99
N MET A 105 -34.33 -5.76 -3.46
CA MET A 105 -33.74 -5.38 -2.18
C MET A 105 -34.54 -5.87 -0.95
N PHE A 106 -35.86 -6.02 -1.08
CA PHE A 106 -36.73 -6.46 0.01
C PHE A 106 -37.00 -7.97 0.04
N ARG A 107 -36.26 -8.74 -0.76
CA ARG A 107 -36.31 -10.21 -0.72
C ARG A 107 -35.56 -10.76 0.50
N LYS A 108 -36.03 -11.92 0.98
CA LYS A 108 -35.33 -12.67 2.04
C LYS A 108 -33.97 -13.18 1.59
N ASP A 109 -33.83 -13.50 0.29
CA ASP A 109 -32.65 -14.08 -0.37
C ASP A 109 -31.91 -13.04 -1.23
N LYS A 110 -31.75 -11.81 -0.75
CA LYS A 110 -31.14 -10.73 -1.55
C LYS A 110 -29.64 -10.95 -1.78
N ASN A 111 -29.19 -10.61 -2.99
CA ASN A 111 -27.79 -10.71 -3.36
C ASN A 111 -27.09 -9.34 -3.25
N PRO A 112 -26.05 -9.20 -2.40
CA PRO A 112 -25.39 -7.91 -2.19
C PRO A 112 -24.61 -7.41 -3.42
N ILE A 113 -24.21 -8.28 -4.34
CA ILE A 113 -23.55 -7.89 -5.60
C ILE A 113 -24.58 -7.35 -6.61
N GLU A 114 -25.76 -7.96 -6.69
CA GLU A 114 -26.84 -7.44 -7.53
C GLU A 114 -27.26 -6.04 -7.08
N GLU A 115 -27.41 -5.83 -5.76
CA GLU A 115 -27.65 -4.50 -5.18
C GLU A 115 -26.54 -3.50 -5.57
N ALA A 116 -25.27 -3.91 -5.46
CA ALA A 116 -24.13 -3.07 -5.79
C ALA A 116 -24.14 -2.62 -7.27
N ASN A 117 -24.46 -3.53 -8.20
CA ASN A 117 -24.55 -3.22 -9.62
C ASN A 117 -25.68 -2.23 -9.92
N LEU A 118 -26.83 -2.37 -9.26
CA LEU A 118 -27.93 -1.40 -9.39
C LEU A 118 -27.48 0.00 -8.98
N PHE A 119 -26.75 0.14 -7.87
CA PHE A 119 -26.21 1.42 -7.40
C PHE A 119 -25.22 2.05 -8.39
N GLU A 120 -24.36 1.26 -9.02
CA GLU A 120 -23.44 1.77 -10.06
C GLU A 120 -24.17 2.20 -11.32
N ILE A 121 -25.26 1.54 -11.70
CA ILE A 121 -26.10 1.98 -12.83
C ILE A 121 -26.74 3.34 -12.54
N TRP A 122 -27.24 3.57 -11.31
CA TRP A 122 -27.78 4.89 -10.94
C TRP A 122 -26.77 6.01 -11.15
N LYS A 123 -25.54 5.77 -10.71
CA LYS A 123 -24.45 6.73 -10.84
C LYS A 123 -24.04 6.94 -12.30
N ALA A 124 -23.87 5.86 -13.06
CA ALA A 124 -23.40 5.93 -14.44
C ALA A 124 -24.43 6.50 -15.42
N LYS A 125 -25.71 6.09 -15.29
CA LYS A 125 -26.77 6.43 -16.26
C LYS A 125 -27.56 7.69 -15.89
N PHE A 126 -27.69 7.99 -14.59
CA PHE A 126 -28.51 9.11 -14.10
C PHE A 126 -27.71 10.15 -13.30
N GLY A 127 -26.39 9.97 -13.18
CA GLY A 127 -25.50 10.93 -12.50
C GLY A 127 -25.76 11.08 -11.00
N ARG A 128 -26.52 10.17 -10.39
CA ARG A 128 -26.90 10.28 -8.97
C ARG A 128 -25.72 9.99 -8.07
N THR A 129 -25.60 10.76 -7.00
CA THR A 129 -24.68 10.45 -5.89
C THR A 129 -25.24 9.31 -5.04
N TYR A 130 -24.36 8.58 -4.32
CA TYR A 130 -24.81 7.53 -3.39
C TYR A 130 -25.70 8.06 -2.26
N GLU A 131 -25.61 9.35 -1.94
CA GLU A 131 -26.49 9.97 -0.95
C GLU A 131 -27.92 10.14 -1.49
N GLU A 132 -28.05 10.61 -2.73
CA GLU A 132 -29.35 10.75 -3.39
C GLU A 132 -30.01 9.38 -3.62
N ILE A 133 -29.23 8.38 -4.04
CA ILE A 133 -29.71 6.99 -4.18
C ILE A 133 -30.20 6.47 -2.82
N GLY A 134 -29.48 6.79 -1.73
CA GLY A 134 -29.88 6.42 -0.36
C GLY A 134 -31.21 7.04 0.04
N ARG A 135 -31.39 8.34 -0.23
CA ARG A 135 -32.66 9.05 0.00
C ARG A 135 -33.80 8.45 -0.81
N LEU A 136 -33.56 8.16 -2.10
CA LEU A 136 -34.55 7.56 -3.00
C LEU A 136 -35.03 6.18 -2.52
N LEU A 137 -34.11 5.36 -2.00
CA LEU A 137 -34.39 3.98 -1.57
C LEU A 137 -34.71 3.84 -0.08
N GLY A 138 -34.68 4.93 0.69
CA GLY A 138 -34.89 4.89 2.14
C GLY A 138 -33.80 4.12 2.90
N VAL A 139 -32.57 4.10 2.37
CA VAL A 139 -31.41 3.44 3.01
C VAL A 139 -30.30 4.44 3.30
N ARG A 140 -29.50 4.16 4.33
CA ARG A 140 -28.37 5.02 4.68
C ARG A 140 -27.27 4.95 3.61
N ARG A 141 -26.56 6.04 3.38
CA ARG A 141 -25.43 6.12 2.44
C ARG A 141 -24.38 5.03 2.69
N GLU A 142 -24.11 4.69 3.96
CA GLU A 142 -23.16 3.64 4.32
C GLU A 142 -23.62 2.26 3.84
N TYR A 143 -24.94 2.01 3.75
CA TYR A 143 -25.47 0.77 3.19
C TYR A 143 -25.00 0.59 1.75
N ILE A 144 -25.21 1.62 0.93
CA ILE A 144 -24.85 1.66 -0.49
C ILE A 144 -23.35 1.51 -0.67
N TYR A 145 -22.56 2.33 0.04
CA TYR A 145 -21.10 2.28 -0.05
C TYR A 145 -20.55 0.89 0.27
N ASN A 146 -21.07 0.25 1.32
CA ASN A 146 -20.64 -1.10 1.71
C ASN A 146 -20.96 -2.17 0.65
N ARG A 147 -21.99 -1.98 -0.19
CA ARG A 147 -22.31 -2.89 -1.31
C ARG A 147 -21.39 -2.63 -2.49
N VAL A 148 -21.28 -1.37 -2.90
CA VAL A 148 -20.44 -0.96 -4.04
C VAL A 148 -19.00 -1.43 -3.87
N GLN A 149 -18.44 -1.33 -2.66
CA GLN A 149 -17.07 -1.80 -2.39
C GLN A 149 -16.87 -3.29 -2.69
N LEU A 150 -17.91 -4.12 -2.63
CA LEU A 150 -17.80 -5.55 -2.96
C LEU A 150 -17.48 -5.81 -4.43
N LEU A 151 -17.81 -4.89 -5.33
CA LEU A 151 -17.45 -4.97 -6.75
C LEU A 151 -15.93 -4.88 -6.94
N SER A 152 -15.19 -4.47 -5.91
CA SER A 152 -13.72 -4.51 -5.90
C SER A 152 -13.14 -5.85 -5.45
N LEU A 153 -13.94 -6.89 -5.14
CA LEU A 153 -13.45 -8.25 -4.87
C LEU A 153 -13.02 -8.98 -6.16
N SER A 154 -12.30 -10.10 -6.03
CA SER A 154 -11.83 -10.85 -7.19
C SER A 154 -13.01 -11.39 -8.00
N PRO A 155 -12.86 -11.56 -9.32
CA PRO A 155 -13.95 -12.06 -10.17
C PRO A 155 -14.55 -13.39 -9.68
N ASN A 156 -13.71 -14.30 -9.16
CA ASN A 156 -14.16 -15.59 -8.64
C ASN A 156 -15.00 -15.43 -7.35
N ILE A 157 -14.59 -14.53 -6.45
CA ILE A 157 -15.34 -14.24 -5.22
C ILE A 157 -16.67 -13.57 -5.54
N ILE A 158 -16.67 -12.60 -6.47
CA ILE A 158 -17.89 -11.94 -6.94
C ILE A 158 -18.86 -12.98 -7.51
N LYS A 159 -18.40 -13.86 -8.41
CA LYS A 159 -19.23 -14.95 -8.97
C LYS A 159 -19.78 -15.89 -7.90
N ALA A 160 -18.96 -16.27 -6.92
CA ALA A 160 -19.40 -17.15 -5.84
C ALA A 160 -20.51 -16.50 -4.98
N ILE A 161 -20.37 -15.20 -4.67
CA ILE A 161 -21.42 -14.44 -3.97
C ILE A 161 -22.66 -14.30 -4.84
N GLN A 162 -22.51 -14.00 -6.13
CA GLN A 162 -23.61 -13.84 -7.09
C GLN A 162 -24.45 -15.11 -7.24
N ASN A 163 -23.79 -16.26 -7.38
CA ASN A 163 -24.47 -17.53 -7.63
C ASN A 163 -25.07 -18.17 -6.36
N GLY A 164 -24.94 -17.51 -5.19
CA GLY A 164 -25.42 -18.07 -3.92
C GLY A 164 -24.75 -19.39 -3.54
N SER A 165 -23.63 -19.75 -4.19
CA SER A 165 -22.89 -21.00 -3.98
C SER A 165 -22.11 -21.01 -2.67
N ILE A 166 -22.20 -19.92 -1.91
CA ILE A 166 -21.55 -19.72 -0.64
C ILE A 166 -22.59 -19.95 0.46
N ASP A 167 -22.27 -20.87 1.36
CA ASP A 167 -23.01 -21.01 2.61
C ASP A 167 -22.92 -19.71 3.40
N THR A 168 -24.04 -18.99 3.47
CA THR A 168 -24.16 -17.69 4.14
C THR A 168 -23.93 -17.77 5.66
N SER A 169 -23.96 -18.98 6.24
CA SER A 169 -23.54 -19.21 7.63
C SER A 169 -22.02 -19.19 7.80
N LYS A 170 -21.26 -19.47 6.73
CA LYS A 170 -19.79 -19.56 6.73
C LYS A 170 -19.13 -18.28 6.22
N PHE A 171 -19.70 -17.65 5.20
CA PHE A 171 -19.14 -16.43 4.61
C PHE A 171 -20.22 -15.37 4.43
N GLY A 172 -19.90 -14.15 4.87
CA GLY A 172 -20.86 -13.06 4.96
C GLY A 172 -20.20 -11.71 4.70
N LEU A 173 -20.99 -10.64 4.72
CA LEU A 173 -20.56 -9.30 4.34
C LEU A 173 -19.31 -8.81 5.12
N LEU A 174 -19.20 -9.19 6.39
CA LEU A 174 -18.04 -8.83 7.21
C LEU A 174 -16.75 -9.55 6.77
N HIS A 175 -16.84 -10.80 6.31
CA HIS A 175 -15.70 -11.52 5.73
C HIS A 175 -15.24 -10.85 4.43
N ALA A 176 -16.20 -10.57 3.55
CA ALA A 176 -15.96 -9.88 2.28
C ALA A 176 -15.25 -8.53 2.49
N ARG A 177 -15.68 -7.75 3.50
CA ARG A 177 -15.01 -6.48 3.87
C ARG A 177 -13.60 -6.64 4.40
N VAL A 178 -13.28 -7.75 5.06
CA VAL A 178 -11.90 -8.02 5.51
C VAL A 178 -11.02 -8.38 4.32
N LEU A 179 -11.55 -9.18 3.38
CA LEU A 179 -10.83 -9.54 2.14
C LEU A 179 -10.55 -8.33 1.24
N LEU A 180 -11.41 -7.31 1.23
CA LEU A 180 -11.17 -6.05 0.49
C LEU A 180 -9.90 -5.32 0.91
N LYS A 181 -9.32 -5.62 2.09
CA LYS A 181 -8.04 -5.06 2.53
C LYS A 181 -6.83 -5.68 1.80
N ILE A 182 -7.01 -6.81 1.13
CA ILE A 182 -5.97 -7.51 0.38
C ILE A 182 -6.01 -7.03 -1.08
N ARG A 183 -4.88 -6.47 -1.56
CA ARG A 183 -4.75 -6.00 -2.95
C ARG A 183 -4.51 -7.14 -3.94
N ASP A 184 -3.73 -8.14 -3.53
CA ASP A 184 -3.43 -9.31 -4.35
C ASP A 184 -4.67 -10.22 -4.48
N ARG A 185 -5.12 -10.41 -5.73
CA ARG A 185 -6.31 -11.21 -6.07
C ARG A 185 -6.13 -12.69 -5.74
N ALA A 186 -4.96 -13.27 -5.98
CA ALA A 186 -4.68 -14.68 -5.71
C ALA A 186 -4.70 -14.97 -4.20
N VAL A 187 -4.14 -14.05 -3.40
CA VAL A 187 -4.20 -14.11 -1.94
C VAL A 187 -5.62 -13.97 -1.45
N GLN A 188 -6.37 -13.01 -2.00
CA GLN A 188 -7.77 -12.77 -1.67
C GLN A 188 -8.60 -14.05 -1.91
N GLU A 189 -8.38 -14.74 -3.04
CA GLU A 189 -9.05 -16.01 -3.39
C GLU A 189 -8.64 -17.19 -2.52
N ARG A 190 -7.36 -17.29 -2.15
CA ARG A 190 -6.91 -18.34 -1.23
C ARG A 190 -7.53 -18.17 0.16
N LEU A 191 -7.52 -16.96 0.70
CA LEU A 191 -8.14 -16.69 2.01
C LEU A 191 -9.65 -16.87 1.96
N PHE A 192 -10.29 -16.51 0.85
CA PHE A 192 -11.71 -16.81 0.62
C PHE A 192 -12.01 -18.30 0.71
N ARG A 193 -11.22 -19.16 0.01
CA ARG A 193 -11.37 -20.62 0.09
C ARG A 193 -11.24 -21.13 1.53
N GLN A 194 -10.21 -20.67 2.26
CA GLN A 194 -10.03 -21.04 3.66
C GLN A 194 -11.22 -20.65 4.54
N VAL A 195 -11.84 -19.49 4.32
CA VAL A 195 -13.03 -19.09 5.07
C VAL A 195 -14.18 -20.06 4.82
N VAL A 196 -14.39 -20.47 3.57
CA VAL A 196 -15.50 -21.36 3.19
C VAL A 196 -15.26 -22.80 3.66
N GLU A 197 -14.04 -23.31 3.48
CA GLU A 197 -13.67 -24.69 3.81
C GLU A 197 -13.51 -24.89 5.33
N GLU A 198 -12.81 -23.98 6.01
CA GLU A 198 -12.50 -24.08 7.45
C GLU A 198 -13.54 -23.37 8.32
N SER A 199 -14.58 -22.76 7.72
CA SER A 199 -15.64 -22.00 8.42
C SER A 199 -15.09 -20.93 9.37
N LEU A 200 -14.08 -20.18 8.91
CA LEU A 200 -13.39 -19.18 9.72
C LEU A 200 -14.34 -18.07 10.17
N THR A 201 -14.19 -17.65 11.42
CA THR A 201 -14.84 -16.44 11.93
C THR A 201 -14.17 -15.18 11.38
N VAL A 202 -14.88 -14.04 11.42
CA VAL A 202 -14.35 -12.74 11.00
C VAL A 202 -13.08 -12.38 11.77
N ARG A 203 -13.00 -12.77 13.04
CA ARG A 203 -11.83 -12.53 13.90
C ARG A 203 -10.63 -13.34 13.45
N GLU A 204 -10.83 -14.62 13.11
CA GLU A 204 -9.76 -15.49 12.61
C GLU A 204 -9.30 -15.05 11.22
N LEU A 205 -10.23 -14.69 10.33
CA LEU A 205 -9.88 -14.13 9.03
C LEU A 205 -9.08 -12.83 9.18
N ARG A 206 -9.44 -11.94 10.12
CA ARG A 206 -8.65 -10.73 10.40
C ARG A 206 -7.24 -11.06 10.88
N ARG A 207 -7.10 -12.00 11.82
CA ARG A 207 -5.78 -12.47 12.27
C ARG A 207 -4.96 -13.07 11.13
N ARG A 208 -5.59 -13.86 10.24
CA ARG A 208 -4.92 -14.41 9.06
C ARG A 208 -4.55 -13.34 8.06
N VAL A 209 -5.42 -12.36 7.80
CA VAL A 209 -5.11 -11.20 6.95
C VAL A 209 -3.98 -10.36 7.54
N GLU A 210 -3.95 -10.12 8.85
CA GLU A 210 -2.86 -9.42 9.53
C GLU A 210 -1.56 -10.23 9.52
N ALA A 211 -1.63 -11.54 9.74
CA ALA A 211 -0.50 -12.44 9.60
C ALA A 211 -0.04 -12.51 8.13
N PHE A 212 -0.95 -12.40 7.17
CA PHE A 212 -0.67 -12.42 5.74
C PHE A 212 -0.14 -11.08 5.25
N THR A 213 -0.57 -9.93 5.76
CA THR A 213 0.06 -8.63 5.45
C THR A 213 1.41 -8.48 6.16
N LYS A 214 1.59 -9.12 7.32
CA LYS A 214 2.91 -9.29 7.97
C LYS A 214 3.81 -10.31 7.24
N LYS A 215 3.27 -11.41 6.69
CA LYS A 215 4.01 -12.43 5.90
C LYS A 215 4.16 -12.10 4.40
N SER A 216 3.31 -11.25 3.82
CA SER A 216 3.44 -10.71 2.45
C SER A 216 4.51 -9.62 2.43
N LYS A 217 4.73 -8.92 3.55
CA LYS A 217 5.98 -8.19 3.80
C LYS A 217 7.22 -9.09 3.93
N THR A 218 7.07 -10.42 3.94
CA THR A 218 8.20 -11.36 4.03
C THR A 218 8.36 -12.29 2.81
N ASN A 219 7.46 -12.31 1.82
CA ASN A 219 7.46 -13.33 0.75
C ASN A 219 7.17 -12.86 -0.69
N ASP A 220 7.15 -11.56 -1.01
CA ASP A 220 7.30 -11.12 -2.41
C ASP A 220 8.80 -11.05 -2.76
N SER A 221 9.28 -12.09 -3.45
CA SER A 221 10.64 -12.17 -3.97
C SER A 221 10.79 -11.22 -5.17
N ASN A 222 11.39 -10.05 -4.90
CA ASN A 222 12.43 -9.32 -5.66
C ASN A 222 12.33 -7.76 -5.63
N ALA A 223 11.74 -7.16 -4.60
CA ALA A 223 11.83 -5.72 -4.35
C ALA A 223 11.97 -5.44 -2.84
N ASP A 224 13.12 -5.11 -2.24
CA ASP A 224 14.49 -4.97 -2.73
C ASP A 224 15.35 -5.75 -1.73
N VAL A 225 16.21 -6.67 -2.19
CA VAL A 225 17.27 -7.22 -1.32
C VAL A 225 18.15 -6.07 -0.81
N PHE A 226 18.27 -5.00 -1.60
CA PHE A 226 19.10 -3.83 -1.37
C PHE A 226 18.34 -2.54 -1.67
N VAL A 227 18.10 -1.73 -0.64
CA VAL A 227 17.49 -0.40 -0.70
C VAL A 227 18.61 0.64 -0.70
N ASP A 228 18.70 1.44 -1.75
CA ASP A 228 19.67 2.52 -1.83
C ASP A 228 19.26 3.70 -0.94
N LEU A 229 20.17 4.12 -0.06
CA LEU A 229 20.00 5.25 0.86
C LEU A 229 20.86 6.45 0.47
N THR A 230 21.42 6.44 -0.75
CA THR A 230 22.36 7.45 -1.21
C THR A 230 21.63 8.57 -1.96
N GLN A 231 21.99 9.83 -1.66
CA GLN A 231 21.58 10.97 -2.46
C GLN A 231 22.43 11.05 -3.74
N PRO A 232 21.86 11.46 -4.89
CA PRO A 232 22.64 11.66 -6.09
C PRO A 232 23.60 12.85 -5.93
N ILE A 233 24.81 12.72 -6.48
CA ILE A 233 25.75 13.84 -6.63
C ILE A 233 25.43 14.55 -7.95
N PHE A 234 25.26 15.87 -7.89
CA PHE A 234 24.96 16.71 -9.06
C PHE A 234 25.52 18.13 -8.89
N ASP A 235 25.71 18.84 -9.99
CA ASP A 235 26.17 20.24 -9.96
C ASP A 235 25.15 21.14 -9.25
N GLY A 236 25.60 21.99 -8.33
CA GLY A 236 24.73 22.85 -7.53
C GLY A 236 23.94 22.13 -6.43
N MET A 237 24.33 20.91 -6.04
CA MET A 237 23.75 20.22 -4.88
C MET A 237 24.01 20.98 -3.56
N PRO A 238 23.23 20.71 -2.48
CA PRO A 238 23.46 21.36 -1.20
C PRO A 238 24.87 21.11 -0.67
N TYR A 239 25.45 22.16 -0.10
CA TYR A 239 26.73 22.15 0.58
C TYR A 239 26.70 23.25 1.65
N ILE A 240 27.61 23.21 2.62
CA ILE A 240 27.74 24.29 3.60
C ILE A 240 28.52 25.44 2.95
N PRO A 241 27.89 26.60 2.66
CA PRO A 241 28.55 27.71 1.98
C PRO A 241 29.70 28.27 2.81
N LYS A 242 30.71 28.83 2.13
CA LYS A 242 31.94 29.41 2.72
C LYS A 242 32.89 28.41 3.39
N ILE A 243 32.48 27.15 3.58
CA ILE A 243 33.32 26.07 4.10
C ILE A 243 33.76 25.15 2.96
N PHE A 244 32.81 24.74 2.11
CA PHE A 244 33.10 23.84 0.99
C PHE A 244 32.90 24.52 -0.36
N THR A 245 33.57 23.99 -1.38
CA THR A 245 33.30 24.30 -2.78
C THR A 245 32.24 23.34 -3.32
N PRO A 246 31.27 23.77 -4.15
CA PRO A 246 30.31 22.85 -4.74
C PRO A 246 31.02 21.86 -5.68
N PRO A 247 30.48 20.64 -5.85
CA PRO A 247 31.05 19.70 -6.81
C PRO A 247 30.93 20.25 -8.22
N MET A 248 31.98 20.06 -9.02
CA MET A 248 32.04 20.43 -10.43
C MET A 248 32.08 19.17 -11.28
N ILE A 249 31.05 19.00 -12.11
CA ILE A 249 30.92 17.86 -13.03
C ILE A 249 30.98 18.41 -14.45
N LYS A 250 32.01 18.04 -15.21
CA LYS A 250 32.23 18.54 -16.58
C LYS A 250 32.50 17.39 -17.54
N SER A 251 31.74 17.34 -18.64
CA SER A 251 32.05 16.42 -19.74
C SER A 251 33.44 16.76 -20.29
N ALA A 252 34.31 15.76 -20.36
CA ALA A 252 35.62 15.90 -21.00
C ALA A 252 35.40 15.83 -22.51
N SER A 253 35.16 16.99 -23.13
CA SER A 253 35.09 17.10 -24.58
C SER A 253 36.47 16.91 -25.19
N ASN A 254 36.83 15.68 -25.57
CA ASN A 254 37.98 15.41 -26.41
C ASN A 254 37.51 15.30 -27.87
N LEU A 255 37.87 16.27 -28.69
CA LEU A 255 37.64 16.32 -30.16
C LEU A 255 38.33 15.18 -30.95
N MET A 256 38.92 14.18 -30.26
CA MET A 256 39.81 13.16 -30.85
C MET A 256 39.31 11.72 -30.65
N LEU A 257 38.20 11.51 -29.93
CA LEU A 257 37.66 10.17 -29.65
C LEU A 257 36.12 10.21 -29.73
N ASP A 258 35.57 10.26 -30.95
CA ASP A 258 34.11 10.29 -31.23
C ASP A 258 33.32 9.07 -30.69
N SER A 259 33.99 8.11 -30.05
CA SER A 259 33.41 6.88 -29.51
C SER A 259 33.43 6.77 -27.98
N VAL A 260 33.98 7.75 -27.25
CA VAL A 260 34.16 7.67 -25.79
C VAL A 260 33.62 8.91 -25.08
N ASN A 261 32.70 8.68 -24.13
CA ASN A 261 32.20 9.71 -23.22
C ASN A 261 32.95 9.65 -21.88
N ILE A 262 33.67 10.71 -21.53
CA ILE A 262 34.38 10.83 -20.25
C ILE A 262 33.83 12.05 -19.50
N THR A 263 33.69 11.97 -18.18
CA THR A 263 33.28 13.09 -17.32
C THR A 263 34.30 13.29 -16.21
N ASN A 264 34.80 14.51 -16.09
CA ASN A 264 35.67 14.93 -14.99
C ASN A 264 34.80 15.37 -13.81
N ILE A 265 35.14 14.87 -12.62
CA ILE A 265 34.45 15.18 -11.37
C ILE A 265 35.48 15.76 -10.40
N TYR A 266 35.23 16.98 -9.93
CA TYR A 266 35.95 17.60 -8.82
C TYR A 266 34.96 17.81 -7.69
N MET A 267 35.26 17.32 -6.48
CA MET A 267 34.35 17.42 -5.35
C MET A 267 35.12 17.36 -4.02
N PRO A 268 34.70 18.09 -2.98
CA PRO A 268 35.16 17.84 -1.61
C PRO A 268 34.86 16.41 -1.15
N SER A 269 35.68 15.89 -0.24
CA SER A 269 35.49 14.60 0.47
C SER A 269 34.13 14.47 1.16
N HIS A 270 33.59 15.59 1.66
CA HIS A 270 32.28 15.69 2.33
C HIS A 270 31.08 15.88 1.38
N THR A 271 31.22 15.53 0.09
CA THR A 271 30.16 15.77 -0.89
C THR A 271 29.05 14.72 -0.79
N GLY A 272 27.82 15.18 -0.56
CA GLY A 272 26.61 14.34 -0.64
C GLY A 272 26.56 13.32 0.49
N THR A 273 26.06 12.11 0.20
CA THR A 273 26.10 11.02 1.17
C THR A 273 27.55 10.54 1.33
N HIS A 274 28.11 10.72 2.52
CA HIS A 274 29.51 10.47 2.80
C HIS A 274 29.72 9.97 4.23
N VAL A 275 30.92 9.48 4.52
CA VAL A 275 31.35 9.08 5.86
C VAL A 275 32.45 10.00 6.36
N ASP A 276 32.30 10.49 7.58
CA ASP A 276 33.28 11.27 8.31
C ASP A 276 34.06 10.42 9.31
N THR A 277 35.34 10.75 9.45
CA THR A 277 36.28 10.08 10.34
C THR A 277 36.91 11.05 11.34
N PRO A 278 37.53 10.55 12.42
CA PRO A 278 38.18 11.39 13.42
C PRO A 278 39.25 12.33 12.86
N LYS A 279 39.83 12.03 11.69
CA LYS A 279 40.81 12.93 11.05
C LYS A 279 40.24 14.34 10.78
N GLN A 280 38.92 14.47 10.63
CA GLN A 280 38.25 15.74 10.33
C GLN A 280 38.51 16.80 11.40
N PHE A 281 38.52 16.41 12.67
CA PHE A 281 38.72 17.33 13.81
C PHE A 281 39.96 17.05 14.65
N PHE A 282 40.58 15.88 14.49
CA PHE A 282 41.71 15.46 15.32
C PHE A 282 42.93 15.16 14.44
N GLU A 283 44.05 15.84 14.72
CA GLU A 283 45.28 15.74 13.91
C GLU A 283 45.79 14.29 13.79
N ARG A 284 45.70 13.52 14.89
CA ARG A 284 46.06 12.10 14.98
C ARG A 284 44.91 11.15 14.66
N GLY A 285 43.78 11.69 14.21
CA GLY A 285 42.61 10.92 13.80
C GLY A 285 42.92 10.00 12.62
N LYS A 286 42.23 8.87 12.58
CA LYS A 286 42.38 7.86 11.54
C LYS A 286 41.67 8.31 10.26
N THR A 287 42.33 8.16 9.12
CA THR A 287 41.83 8.50 7.77
C THR A 287 40.95 7.38 7.20
N ILE A 288 40.12 7.70 6.22
CA ILE A 288 39.06 6.81 5.69
C ILE A 288 39.61 5.47 5.18
N GLU A 289 40.74 5.47 4.48
CA GLU A 289 41.35 4.28 3.88
C GLU A 289 41.96 3.31 4.89
N LYS A 290 42.12 3.74 6.15
CA LYS A 290 42.72 2.91 7.20
C LYS A 290 41.70 2.05 7.93
N TYR A 291 40.40 2.28 7.74
CA TYR A 291 39.36 1.49 8.41
C TYR A 291 39.16 0.14 7.75
N ASP A 292 38.94 -0.89 8.57
CA ASP A 292 38.55 -2.21 8.09
C ASP A 292 37.14 -2.15 7.50
N LEU A 293 36.88 -2.91 6.44
CA LEU A 293 35.56 -2.95 5.79
C LEU A 293 34.45 -3.41 6.74
N SER A 294 34.76 -4.17 7.79
CA SER A 294 33.80 -4.56 8.82
C SER A 294 33.18 -3.37 9.56
N ARG A 295 33.84 -2.20 9.57
CA ARG A 295 33.31 -0.97 10.18
C ARG A 295 32.17 -0.35 9.39
N PHE A 296 31.98 -0.78 8.15
CA PHE A 296 31.02 -0.24 7.19
C PHE A 296 29.87 -1.21 6.89
N VAL A 297 29.78 -2.32 7.64
CA VAL A 297 28.69 -3.30 7.53
C VAL A 297 28.18 -3.65 8.92
N GLY A 298 26.88 -3.52 9.15
CA GLY A 298 26.31 -3.84 10.46
C GLY A 298 24.80 -3.76 10.53
N GLU A 299 24.25 -4.27 11.62
CA GLU A 299 22.85 -3.99 11.97
C GLU A 299 22.73 -2.52 12.40
N CYS A 300 21.70 -1.87 11.88
CA CYS A 300 21.40 -0.47 12.11
C CYS A 300 20.01 -0.33 12.73
N VAL A 301 19.95 0.41 13.84
CA VAL A 301 18.71 0.88 14.44
C VAL A 301 18.30 2.17 13.74
N ILE A 302 17.06 2.21 13.25
CA ILE A 302 16.47 3.39 12.63
C ILE A 302 15.59 4.07 13.67
N ILE A 303 16.01 5.26 14.11
CA ILE A 303 15.25 6.11 15.02
C ILE A 303 14.44 7.10 14.15
N ASP A 304 13.13 6.88 14.06
CA ASP A 304 12.21 7.75 13.31
C ASP A 304 11.70 8.86 14.23
N VAL A 305 12.22 10.07 14.05
CA VAL A 305 11.90 11.25 14.86
C VAL A 305 11.26 12.32 13.97
N LYS A 306 10.09 12.82 14.34
CA LYS A 306 9.43 13.91 13.61
C LYS A 306 9.74 15.22 14.30
N LYS A 307 10.44 16.10 13.59
CA LYS A 307 10.90 17.38 14.11
C LYS A 307 10.47 18.53 13.22
N GLN A 308 10.36 19.71 13.80
CA GLN A 308 10.19 20.97 13.08
C GLN A 308 11.55 21.49 12.59
N PRO A 309 11.57 22.44 11.63
CA PRO A 309 12.81 23.07 11.22
C PRO A 309 13.57 23.63 12.41
N ASN A 310 14.90 23.46 12.42
CA ASN A 310 15.81 23.98 13.45
C ASN A 310 15.59 23.39 14.86
N GLU A 311 14.85 22.28 14.99
CA GLU A 311 14.55 21.68 16.30
C GLU A 311 15.59 20.63 16.71
N PRO A 312 16.06 20.63 17.97
CA PRO A 312 16.93 19.58 18.47
C PRO A 312 16.19 18.25 18.67
N ILE A 313 16.89 17.16 18.41
CA ILE A 313 16.55 15.79 18.80
C ILE A 313 17.14 15.58 20.19
N THR A 314 16.31 15.28 21.17
CA THR A 314 16.64 15.20 22.59
C THR A 314 16.45 13.77 23.11
N PRO A 315 16.92 13.45 24.33
CA PRO A 315 16.74 12.12 24.92
C PRO A 315 15.27 11.64 24.95
N SER A 316 14.30 12.54 25.12
CA SER A 316 12.88 12.17 25.12
C SER A 316 12.37 11.65 23.78
N ASP A 317 13.05 11.99 22.67
CA ASP A 317 12.67 11.52 21.33
C ASP A 317 13.16 10.10 21.05
N ILE A 318 14.13 9.59 21.83
CA ILE A 318 14.80 8.31 21.58
C ILE A 318 14.45 7.22 22.60
N THR A 319 13.73 7.55 23.67
CA THR A 319 13.43 6.62 24.78
C THR A 319 12.78 5.30 24.32
N GLU A 320 11.91 5.32 23.30
CA GLU A 320 11.26 4.08 22.80
C GLU A 320 12.20 3.15 22.01
N TYR A 321 13.42 3.61 21.70
CA TYR A 321 14.41 2.90 20.90
C TYR A 321 15.60 2.40 21.72
N GLU A 322 15.73 2.80 23.00
CA GLU A 322 16.87 2.48 23.85
C GLU A 322 17.12 0.97 23.93
N ASP A 323 16.07 0.17 24.11
CA ASP A 323 16.13 -1.29 24.18
C ASP A 323 16.56 -1.96 22.85
N LEU A 324 16.62 -1.22 21.74
CA LEU A 324 17.01 -1.74 20.43
C LEU A 324 18.48 -1.52 20.13
N VAL A 325 19.14 -0.57 20.81
CA VAL A 325 20.53 -0.19 20.57
C VAL A 325 21.45 -1.04 21.42
N GLU A 326 22.30 -1.80 20.74
CA GLU A 326 23.31 -2.68 21.34
C GLU A 326 24.72 -2.14 21.05
N GLU A 327 25.71 -2.55 21.83
CA GLU A 327 27.13 -2.20 21.58
C GLU A 327 27.54 -2.57 20.14
N ASN A 328 28.26 -1.66 19.47
CA ASN A 328 28.63 -1.72 18.05
C ASN A 328 27.48 -1.58 17.03
N SER A 329 26.24 -1.30 17.46
CA SER A 329 25.15 -0.99 16.53
C SER A 329 25.46 0.26 15.70
N MET A 330 24.97 0.32 14.47
CA MET A 330 24.81 1.59 13.76
C MET A 330 23.49 2.23 14.20
N VAL A 331 23.41 3.57 14.29
CA VAL A 331 22.17 4.26 14.65
C VAL A 331 21.89 5.41 13.69
N PHE A 332 20.83 5.30 12.90
CA PHE A 332 20.45 6.34 11.94
C PHE A 332 19.18 7.07 12.37
N PHE A 333 19.26 8.40 12.36
CA PHE A 333 18.17 9.30 12.66
C PHE A 333 17.44 9.69 11.38
N LYS A 334 16.22 9.19 11.25
CA LYS A 334 15.32 9.52 10.15
C LYS A 334 14.41 10.66 10.60
N THR A 335 14.70 11.87 10.11
CA THR A 335 13.93 13.08 10.44
C THR A 335 12.85 13.41 9.40
N GLY A 336 13.01 12.86 8.18
CA GLY A 336 12.21 13.22 7.01
C GLY A 336 12.88 14.27 6.12
N TRP A 337 13.98 14.91 6.57
CA TRP A 337 14.71 15.92 5.81
C TRP A 337 15.39 15.38 4.57
N GLY A 338 15.67 14.08 4.49
CA GLY A 338 16.26 13.49 3.28
C GLY A 338 15.39 13.71 2.03
N SER A 339 14.06 13.85 2.21
CA SER A 339 13.13 14.17 1.12
C SER A 339 13.22 15.62 0.63
N LEU A 340 13.74 16.51 1.47
CA LEU A 340 13.94 17.92 1.20
C LEU A 340 15.33 18.22 0.62
N PHE A 341 16.17 17.21 0.35
CA PHE A 341 17.57 17.39 -0.06
C PHE A 341 17.78 18.45 -1.16
N LYS A 342 16.88 18.57 -2.14
CA LYS A 342 16.99 19.54 -3.24
C LYS A 342 16.37 20.91 -2.95
N GLN A 343 15.77 21.09 -1.79
CA GLN A 343 14.98 22.25 -1.41
C GLN A 343 15.76 23.18 -0.47
N PRO A 344 15.57 24.51 -0.54
CA PRO A 344 16.25 25.46 0.35
C PRO A 344 16.04 25.15 1.85
N GLU A 345 14.86 24.63 2.20
CA GLU A 345 14.45 24.23 3.55
C GLU A 345 15.35 23.16 4.17
N TYR A 346 16.11 22.42 3.34
CA TYR A 346 17.09 21.45 3.81
C TYR A 346 18.14 22.07 4.74
N ASN A 347 18.45 23.36 4.58
CA ASN A 347 19.39 24.10 5.43
C ASN A 347 18.84 24.43 6.83
N HIS A 348 17.55 24.19 7.09
CA HIS A 348 16.90 24.43 8.37
C HIS A 348 16.57 23.11 9.07
N HIS A 349 17.48 22.14 8.97
CA HIS A 349 17.27 20.78 9.44
C HIS A 349 17.31 20.65 10.97
N PRO A 350 16.65 19.62 11.52
CA PRO A 350 16.84 19.18 12.89
C PRO A 350 18.29 18.73 13.13
N PHE A 351 18.69 18.68 14.39
CA PHE A 351 20.06 18.31 14.77
C PHE A 351 20.07 17.55 16.10
N LEU A 352 21.13 16.82 16.39
CA LEU A 352 21.25 16.09 17.66
C LEU A 352 21.58 17.07 18.80
N SER A 353 21.00 16.87 19.98
CA SER A 353 21.51 17.50 21.20
C SER A 353 22.78 16.82 21.68
N GLU A 354 23.60 17.52 22.46
CA GLU A 354 24.80 16.95 23.08
C GLU A 354 24.46 15.74 23.96
N ASP A 355 23.35 15.79 24.70
CA ASP A 355 22.91 14.65 25.52
C ASP A 355 22.65 13.38 24.69
N VAL A 356 22.11 13.52 23.48
CA VAL A 356 21.93 12.39 22.56
C VAL A 356 23.27 11.88 22.06
N ALA A 357 24.23 12.78 21.77
CA ALA A 357 25.58 12.37 21.37
C ALA A 357 26.32 11.63 22.50
N TRP A 358 26.19 12.08 23.75
CA TRP A 358 26.73 11.38 24.91
C TRP A 358 26.07 10.03 25.15
N TRP A 359 24.75 9.94 24.99
CA TRP A 359 24.03 8.67 25.06
C TRP A 359 24.50 7.68 23.99
N LEU A 360 24.68 8.11 22.74
CA LEU A 360 25.22 7.28 21.65
C LEU A 360 26.62 6.75 21.99
N ARG A 361 27.46 7.61 22.58
CA ARG A 361 28.79 7.24 23.07
C ARG A 361 28.72 6.20 24.18
N ASP A 362 27.85 6.39 25.16
CA ASP A 362 27.71 5.46 26.29
C ASP A 362 27.12 4.11 25.87
N ALA A 363 26.24 4.12 24.87
CA ALA A 363 25.75 2.93 24.18
C ALA A 363 26.81 2.27 23.28
N LYS A 364 27.96 2.91 23.07
CA LYS A 364 29.10 2.44 22.25
C LYS A 364 28.67 2.04 20.84
N VAL A 365 27.88 2.89 20.19
CA VAL A 365 27.49 2.68 18.80
C VAL A 365 28.71 2.80 17.89
N SER A 366 28.74 2.08 16.78
CA SER A 366 29.87 2.08 15.84
C SER A 366 29.83 3.24 14.84
N MET A 367 28.62 3.69 14.52
CA MET A 367 28.35 4.72 13.53
C MET A 367 27.01 5.41 13.76
N VAL A 368 26.95 6.71 13.48
CA VAL A 368 25.73 7.52 13.52
C VAL A 368 25.44 8.05 12.12
N GLY A 369 24.19 7.97 11.69
CA GLY A 369 23.76 8.47 10.38
C GLY A 369 22.61 9.46 10.51
N VAL A 370 22.59 10.47 9.66
CA VAL A 370 21.49 11.45 9.60
C VAL A 370 21.02 11.67 8.17
N ASP A 371 19.72 11.88 7.98
CA ASP A 371 19.14 12.32 6.69
C ASP A 371 19.16 13.84 6.50
N THR A 372 20.01 14.53 7.26
CA THR A 372 20.20 15.97 7.27
C THR A 372 21.56 16.34 6.70
N LEU A 373 21.78 17.64 6.44
CA LEU A 373 23.06 18.15 5.93
C LEU A 373 24.20 17.81 6.87
N THR A 374 23.93 17.76 8.17
CA THR A 374 24.90 17.53 9.24
C THR A 374 24.19 17.17 10.56
N PRO A 375 24.80 16.41 11.49
CA PRO A 375 24.17 16.09 12.78
C PRO A 375 24.21 17.27 13.77
N ASP A 376 25.06 18.26 13.51
CA ASP A 376 25.18 19.48 14.30
C ASP A 376 24.11 20.52 13.95
N MET A 377 24.01 21.55 14.79
CA MET A 377 23.12 22.70 14.56
C MET A 377 23.26 23.24 13.12
N PRO A 378 22.16 23.55 12.42
CA PRO A 378 22.20 23.96 11.02
C PRO A 378 22.95 25.29 10.83
N HIS A 379 23.63 25.44 9.69
CA HIS A 379 24.52 26.58 9.41
C HIS A 379 23.88 27.96 9.64
N PRO A 380 22.61 28.24 9.24
CA PRO A 380 21.97 29.53 9.48
C PRO A 380 21.81 29.94 10.95
N MET A 381 21.89 28.99 11.89
CA MET A 381 21.79 29.24 13.33
C MET A 381 23.14 29.40 14.02
N ARG A 382 24.24 29.07 13.33
CA ARG A 382 25.57 29.07 13.93
C ARG A 382 26.05 30.48 14.18
N LYS A 383 26.67 30.69 15.34
CA LYS A 383 27.40 31.91 15.65
C LYS A 383 28.86 31.76 15.22
N GLU A 384 29.56 32.89 15.13
CA GLU A 384 31.00 32.89 14.92
C GLU A 384 31.69 32.08 16.03
N GLY A 385 32.64 31.22 15.63
CA GLY A 385 33.31 30.29 16.55
C GLY A 385 32.51 29.03 16.91
N PHE A 386 31.45 28.68 16.18
CA PHE A 386 30.74 27.41 16.38
C PHE A 386 31.70 26.21 16.24
N ASP A 387 31.68 25.32 17.25
CA ASP A 387 32.75 24.35 17.47
C ASP A 387 32.38 22.88 17.18
N TYR A 388 31.26 22.65 16.49
CA TYR A 388 30.82 21.31 16.05
C TYR A 388 30.79 20.27 17.19
N PRO A 389 30.07 20.55 18.30
CA PRO A 389 30.10 19.71 19.49
C PRO A 389 29.69 18.25 19.18
N ILE A 390 28.70 18.03 18.30
CA ILE A 390 28.23 16.68 18.00
C ILE A 390 29.30 15.89 17.25
N HIS A 391 29.95 16.47 16.24
CA HIS A 391 31.09 15.81 15.58
C HIS A 391 32.20 15.48 16.58
N LYS A 392 32.59 16.45 17.41
CA LYS A 392 33.70 16.25 18.36
C LYS A 392 33.40 15.15 19.37
N ILE A 393 32.18 15.09 19.91
CA ILE A 393 31.77 14.04 20.85
C ILE A 393 31.86 12.66 20.17
N LEU A 394 31.24 12.50 19.00
CA LEU A 394 31.17 11.20 18.32
C LEU A 394 32.55 10.76 17.80
N LEU A 395 33.24 11.63 17.06
CA LEU A 395 34.49 11.27 16.40
C LEU A 395 35.67 11.13 17.38
N SER A 396 35.68 11.83 18.51
CA SER A 396 36.70 11.59 19.56
C SER A 396 36.59 10.21 20.20
N ASN A 397 35.42 9.58 20.09
CA ASN A 397 35.14 8.23 20.57
C ASN A 397 35.14 7.19 19.42
N ASP A 398 35.73 7.53 18.27
CA ASP A 398 35.81 6.66 17.08
C ASP A 398 34.44 6.21 16.54
N ILE A 399 33.39 7.00 16.77
CA ILE A 399 32.04 6.78 16.25
C ILE A 399 31.92 7.54 14.93
N LEU A 400 31.91 6.81 13.83
CA LEU A 400 31.86 7.40 12.49
C LEU A 400 30.52 8.10 12.23
N ILE A 401 30.52 9.13 11.39
CA ILE A 401 29.30 9.89 11.07
C ILE A 401 28.99 9.71 9.59
N MET A 402 27.71 9.56 9.27
CA MET A 402 27.21 9.66 7.90
C MET A 402 26.18 10.76 7.78
N GLU A 403 26.39 11.63 6.81
CA GLU A 403 25.51 12.76 6.53
C GLU A 403 24.75 12.55 5.21
N ASN A 404 23.69 13.34 5.01
CA ASN A 404 22.93 13.40 3.75
C ASN A 404 22.37 12.05 3.29
N LEU A 405 21.88 11.22 4.21
CA LEU A 405 21.22 9.96 3.85
C LEU A 405 19.82 10.20 3.27
N ASN A 406 19.38 9.31 2.38
CA ASN A 406 17.97 9.21 1.98
C ASN A 406 17.28 8.09 2.76
N LEU A 407 16.78 8.39 3.96
CA LEU A 407 16.13 7.41 4.83
C LEU A 407 14.62 7.24 4.56
N THR A 408 14.05 7.98 3.60
CA THR A 408 12.62 7.90 3.23
C THR A 408 12.12 6.47 2.99
N PRO A 409 12.86 5.60 2.26
CA PRO A 409 12.44 4.22 2.01
C PRO A 409 12.30 3.35 3.26
N LEU A 410 12.91 3.75 4.39
CA LEU A 410 12.93 3.00 5.64
C LEU A 410 11.78 3.36 6.59
N SER A 411 10.72 3.99 6.09
CA SER A 411 9.56 4.35 6.90
C SER A 411 8.91 3.12 7.58
N GLY A 412 8.82 3.16 8.92
CA GLY A 412 8.29 2.07 9.73
C GLY A 412 9.23 0.86 9.89
N VAL A 413 10.50 0.99 9.52
CA VAL A 413 11.57 0.02 9.79
C VAL A 413 12.26 0.43 11.08
N LYS A 414 12.44 -0.49 12.04
CA LYS A 414 13.15 -0.24 13.30
C LYS A 414 14.59 -0.77 13.31
N LYS A 415 14.85 -1.88 12.61
CA LYS A 415 16.17 -2.49 12.43
C LYS A 415 16.36 -2.93 10.98
N VAL A 416 17.57 -2.74 10.44
CA VAL A 416 17.95 -3.13 9.06
C VAL A 416 19.46 -3.35 9.00
N TRP A 417 19.96 -4.16 8.07
CA TRP A 417 21.41 -4.20 7.82
C TRP A 417 21.81 -3.05 6.90
N ILE A 418 22.97 -2.44 7.15
CA ILE A 418 23.56 -1.42 6.31
C ILE A 418 24.90 -1.91 5.78
N THR A 419 25.17 -1.60 4.51
CA THR A 419 26.49 -1.65 3.90
C THR A 419 26.81 -0.26 3.33
N ALA A 420 27.92 0.34 3.75
CA ALA A 420 28.28 1.72 3.43
C ALA A 420 29.79 1.84 3.18
N PHE A 421 30.28 1.29 2.07
CA PHE A 421 31.71 1.33 1.74
C PHE A 421 32.13 2.68 1.15
N PRO A 422 32.92 3.50 1.86
CA PRO A 422 33.41 4.76 1.35
C PRO A 422 34.54 4.53 0.33
N ILE A 423 34.74 5.48 -0.58
CA ILE A 423 35.89 5.45 -1.50
C ILE A 423 37.19 5.56 -0.66
N PRO A 424 38.20 4.69 -0.85
CA PRO A 424 39.43 4.72 -0.08
C PRO A 424 40.37 5.82 -0.58
N ILE A 425 40.03 7.08 -0.32
CA ILE A 425 40.85 8.23 -0.70
C ILE A 425 42.00 8.40 0.30
N VAL A 426 43.23 8.22 -0.16
CA VAL A 426 44.44 8.22 0.68
C VAL A 426 44.59 9.53 1.45
N GLY A 427 44.67 9.42 2.77
CA GLY A 427 44.94 10.57 3.65
C GLY A 427 43.73 11.46 3.93
N CYS A 428 42.55 11.12 3.42
CA CYS A 428 41.34 11.92 3.58
C CYS A 428 40.58 11.60 4.87
N GLU A 429 39.95 12.65 5.40
CA GLU A 429 39.12 12.66 6.59
C GLU A 429 37.68 12.21 6.36
N ALA A 430 37.25 12.17 5.11
CA ALA A 430 35.94 11.72 4.70
C ALA A 430 35.98 11.18 3.28
N ALA A 431 34.95 10.46 2.88
CA ALA A 431 34.73 10.16 1.47
C ALA A 431 33.24 9.91 1.15
N PRO A 432 32.79 10.23 -0.08
CA PRO A 432 31.48 9.85 -0.56
C PRO A 432 31.29 8.34 -0.53
N CYS A 433 30.06 7.92 -0.28
CA CYS A 433 29.75 6.52 -0.02
C CYS A 433 28.42 6.13 -0.67
N ARG A 434 28.38 4.94 -1.29
CA ARG A 434 27.10 4.31 -1.66
C ARG A 434 26.59 3.53 -0.44
N VAL A 435 25.49 4.00 0.12
CA VAL A 435 24.88 3.42 1.32
C VAL A 435 23.69 2.59 0.92
N VAL A 436 23.68 1.34 1.34
CA VAL A 436 22.66 0.36 0.98
C VAL A 436 22.12 -0.31 2.24
N ALA A 437 20.81 -0.17 2.45
CA ALA A 437 20.08 -0.98 3.41
C ALA A 437 19.71 -2.33 2.82
N TRP A 438 19.76 -3.38 3.60
CA TRP A 438 19.27 -4.68 3.19
C TRP A 438 18.67 -5.43 4.37
N ARG A 439 17.77 -6.36 4.08
CA ARG A 439 17.21 -7.24 5.09
C ARG A 439 17.76 -8.63 4.88
N SER A 440 18.44 -9.13 5.90
CA SER A 440 18.78 -10.54 6.00
C SER A 440 17.50 -11.38 5.89
N PRO A 441 17.33 -12.22 4.86
CA PRO A 441 16.43 -13.35 5.01
C PRO A 441 16.91 -14.12 6.25
N LYS A 442 16.04 -14.32 7.24
CA LYS A 442 16.38 -14.98 8.51
C LYS A 442 17.08 -16.36 8.36
N SER A 443 17.09 -16.93 7.15
CA SER A 443 17.81 -18.15 6.79
C SER A 443 19.24 -17.92 6.30
N SER A 444 19.65 -16.74 5.82
CA SER A 444 20.89 -16.57 5.06
C SER A 444 22.06 -16.04 5.87
N ILE A 445 21.91 -15.22 6.91
CA ILE A 445 23.06 -14.78 7.73
C ILE A 445 23.46 -15.86 8.74
N ALA A 446 22.53 -16.58 9.37
CA ALA A 446 22.91 -17.70 10.23
C ALA A 446 23.64 -18.78 9.41
N GLN A 447 23.11 -19.15 8.23
CA GLN A 447 23.81 -20.05 7.30
C GLN A 447 25.09 -19.43 6.74
N ALA A 448 25.12 -18.12 6.38
CA ALA A 448 26.33 -17.50 5.86
C ALA A 448 27.40 -17.37 6.94
N LEU A 449 27.06 -17.04 8.18
CA LEU A 449 27.98 -17.01 9.32
C LEU A 449 28.38 -18.42 9.76
N GLU A 450 27.53 -19.42 9.62
CA GLU A 450 27.86 -20.83 9.87
C GLU A 450 28.77 -21.38 8.76
N ILE A 451 28.55 -21.00 7.49
CA ILE A 451 29.44 -21.26 6.35
C ILE A 451 30.76 -20.49 6.48
N MET A 452 30.73 -19.22 6.89
CA MET A 452 31.92 -18.37 7.11
C MET A 452 32.67 -18.75 8.38
N GLY A 453 31.98 -19.30 9.39
CA GLY A 453 32.58 -19.85 10.60
C GLY A 453 33.21 -21.22 10.39
N GLN A 454 32.62 -22.06 9.50
CA GLN A 454 33.22 -23.33 9.08
C GLN A 454 34.34 -23.16 8.04
N ARG A 455 34.30 -22.09 7.25
CA ARG A 455 35.39 -21.66 6.37
C ARG A 455 36.00 -20.39 6.93
N GLY A 456 36.78 -20.53 8.02
CA GLY A 456 37.69 -19.47 8.45
C GLY A 456 38.40 -18.89 7.23
N PHE A 457 38.44 -17.56 7.13
CA PHE A 457 38.94 -16.79 5.98
C PHE A 457 39.95 -17.61 5.18
N GLN A 458 39.50 -18.23 4.08
CA GLN A 458 40.44 -18.71 3.11
C GLN A 458 40.98 -17.46 2.45
N GLU A 459 42.23 -17.17 2.77
CA GLU A 459 43.10 -16.31 1.98
C GLU A 459 42.80 -16.57 0.51
N VAL A 460 42.16 -15.61 -0.18
CA VAL A 460 41.92 -15.72 -1.61
C VAL A 460 43.28 -15.54 -2.28
N LYS A 461 44.05 -16.62 -2.36
CA LYS A 461 45.31 -16.63 -3.10
C LYS A 461 44.98 -16.39 -4.57
N GLY A 462 45.48 -15.29 -5.11
CA GLY A 462 45.42 -15.01 -6.54
C GLY A 462 44.66 -13.76 -6.97
N ILE A 463 44.25 -12.88 -6.05
CA ILE A 463 43.96 -11.48 -6.42
C ILE A 463 45.26 -10.71 -6.16
N ALA A 464 46.10 -10.69 -7.19
CA ALA A 464 47.31 -9.88 -7.26
C ALA A 464 46.97 -8.43 -7.60
#